data_AF-A0A0F9VQ94-F1
#
_entry.id   AF-A0A0F9VQ94-F1
#
_cell.length_a   1.000
_cell.length_b   1.000
_cell.length_c   1.000
_cell.angle_alpha   90.00
_cell.angle_beta   90.00
_cell.angle_gamma   90.00
#
_symmetry.space_group_name_H-M   'P 1'
#
loop_
_entity.id
_entity.type
_entity.pdbx_description
1 polymer ?
#
loop_
_entity_poly.entity_id
_entity_poly.type
_entity_poly.pdbx_seq_one_letter_code
_entity_poly.pdbx_strand_id
1 'polypeptide(L)'
;MRVCIVIMVLSVFVSCGQKKKYHDAKPDVKSITKSDKLADILLFQEELNAEFKDPETSPLADRFRINFETLDFFAPDTSYVVEAEFVRTPEALPFSMPTTTDRESTEVLFGIAKFTLNGKQQQLEIYQTPELITQEKYKDYLFLPFTDATNGEETYGGGRYLDLRIPKGNTIILDFNKAYNPYCAYNKKFSCPLVPVVNNLKTEIRVGVKAFEH
;
A
#
# COMPACT_ATOMS: atom_id res chain seq x y z
N MET A 1 -80.00 48.83 -19.97
CA MET A 1 -79.23 47.58 -20.18
C MET A 1 -77.96 47.92 -20.95
N ARG A 2 -76.86 48.18 -20.22
CA ARG A 2 -75.44 48.14 -20.64
C ARG A 2 -74.61 48.63 -19.45
N VAL A 3 -73.87 47.69 -18.88
CA VAL A 3 -73.01 47.83 -17.70
C VAL A 3 -71.61 48.21 -18.19
N CYS A 4 -71.02 49.25 -17.62
CA CYS A 4 -69.59 49.53 -17.67
C CYS A 4 -69.15 49.93 -16.26
N ILE A 5 -68.56 49.01 -15.52
CA ILE A 5 -67.66 49.34 -14.41
C ILE A 5 -66.39 48.50 -14.59
N VAL A 6 -65.30 49.25 -14.72
CA VAL A 6 -63.91 48.81 -14.87
C VAL A 6 -63.41 48.34 -13.52
N ILE A 7 -62.87 47.12 -13.43
CA ILE A 7 -61.90 46.76 -12.39
C ILE A 7 -60.74 46.00 -13.03
N MET A 8 -59.58 46.61 -12.82
CA MET A 8 -58.23 46.23 -13.20
C MET A 8 -57.73 45.07 -12.32
N VAL A 9 -57.22 44.00 -12.93
CA VAL A 9 -56.35 43.02 -12.23
C VAL A 9 -55.20 42.62 -13.16
N LEU A 10 -53.99 42.98 -12.73
CA LEU A 10 -52.70 42.53 -13.25
C LEU A 10 -52.59 40.99 -13.16
N SER A 11 -52.10 40.35 -14.21
CA SER A 11 -51.46 39.03 -14.09
C SER A 11 -50.30 38.94 -15.08
N VAL A 12 -49.13 38.77 -14.50
CA VAL A 12 -47.82 38.69 -15.15
C VAL A 12 -47.71 37.38 -15.92
N PHE A 13 -47.55 37.44 -17.25
CA PHE A 13 -47.15 36.28 -18.04
C PHE A 13 -45.62 36.26 -18.18
N VAL A 14 -45.01 35.40 -17.36
CA VAL A 14 -43.60 35.02 -17.42
C VAL A 14 -43.33 34.33 -18.76
N SER A 15 -42.46 34.95 -19.57
CA SER A 15 -41.89 34.36 -20.78
C SER A 15 -40.92 33.23 -20.40
N CYS A 16 -41.18 32.01 -20.85
CA CYS A 16 -40.31 30.86 -20.67
C CYS A 16 -39.07 30.97 -21.58
N GLY A 17 -37.90 31.17 -20.99
CA GLY A 17 -36.61 30.93 -21.64
C GLY A 17 -36.32 29.43 -21.79
N GLN A 18 -35.82 29.04 -22.95
CA GLN A 18 -35.35 27.67 -23.24
C GLN A 18 -34.18 27.29 -22.32
N LYS A 19 -34.38 26.28 -21.45
CA LYS A 19 -33.28 25.60 -20.77
C LYS A 19 -32.73 24.48 -21.65
N LYS A 20 -31.53 24.66 -22.20
CA LYS A 20 -30.71 23.53 -22.68
C LYS A 20 -30.24 22.72 -21.46
N LYS A 21 -30.64 21.45 -21.40
CA LYS A 21 -30.14 20.47 -20.42
C LYS A 21 -28.68 20.14 -20.77
N TYR A 22 -27.76 20.50 -19.89
CA TYR A 22 -26.43 19.88 -19.84
C TYR A 22 -26.45 18.79 -18.77
N HIS A 23 -25.83 17.65 -19.08
CA HIS A 23 -25.76 16.48 -18.22
C HIS A 23 -24.69 16.68 -17.14
N ASP A 24 -25.12 16.93 -15.90
CA ASP A 24 -24.26 16.77 -14.73
C ASP A 24 -24.23 15.29 -14.32
N ALA A 25 -23.39 14.49 -14.98
CA ALA A 25 -22.98 13.21 -14.42
C ALA A 25 -21.93 13.50 -13.34
N LYS A 26 -22.32 13.45 -12.07
CA LYS A 26 -21.36 13.46 -10.96
C LYS A 26 -20.47 12.21 -11.11
N PRO A 27 -19.13 12.35 -11.08
CA PRO A 27 -18.26 11.21 -11.21
C PRO A 27 -18.52 10.23 -10.06
N ASP A 28 -18.61 8.95 -10.38
CA ASP A 28 -18.83 7.89 -9.40
C ASP A 28 -17.62 7.83 -8.47
N VAL A 29 -17.81 8.17 -7.19
CA VAL A 29 -16.77 8.20 -6.16
C VAL A 29 -16.01 6.88 -6.08
N LYS A 30 -16.65 5.73 -6.36
CA LYS A 30 -15.96 4.43 -6.41
C LYS A 30 -14.95 4.34 -7.55
N SER A 31 -15.28 4.92 -8.72
CA SER A 31 -14.37 4.97 -9.87
C SER A 31 -13.19 5.90 -9.60
N ILE A 32 -13.42 7.01 -8.88
CA ILE A 32 -12.38 7.95 -8.45
C ILE A 32 -11.44 7.28 -7.46
N THR A 33 -11.96 6.69 -6.37
CA THR A 33 -11.14 6.00 -5.36
C THR A 33 -10.33 4.83 -5.96
N LYS A 34 -10.87 4.12 -6.95
CA LYS A 34 -10.12 3.06 -7.66
C LYS A 34 -8.99 3.65 -8.51
N SER A 35 -9.26 4.75 -9.21
CA SER A 35 -8.25 5.48 -10.00
C SER A 35 -7.11 6.00 -9.12
N ASP A 36 -7.44 6.53 -7.95
CA ASP A 36 -6.46 7.08 -7.00
C ASP A 36 -5.55 5.97 -6.46
N LYS A 37 -6.13 4.84 -6.01
CA LYS A 37 -5.33 3.67 -5.56
C LYS A 37 -4.40 3.14 -6.64
N LEU A 38 -4.88 3.05 -7.89
CA LEU A 38 -4.04 2.59 -9.00
C LEU A 38 -2.89 3.57 -9.27
N ALA A 39 -3.16 4.87 -9.24
CA ALA A 39 -2.12 5.90 -9.40
C ALA A 39 -1.05 5.79 -8.31
N ASP A 40 -1.45 5.59 -7.04
CA ASP A 40 -0.53 5.40 -5.92
C ASP A 40 0.36 4.14 -6.07
N ILE A 41 -0.17 3.08 -6.67
CA ILE A 41 0.58 1.85 -6.95
C ILE A 41 1.62 2.10 -8.05
N LEU A 42 1.21 2.74 -9.15
CA LEU A 42 2.10 3.03 -10.27
C LEU A 42 3.21 4.01 -9.87
N LEU A 43 2.88 5.01 -9.05
CA LEU A 43 3.87 5.94 -8.49
C LEU A 43 4.91 5.19 -7.65
N PHE A 44 4.47 4.27 -6.79
CA PHE A 44 5.40 3.44 -6.01
C PHE A 44 6.34 2.61 -6.91
N GLN A 45 5.82 2.02 -7.99
CA GLN A 45 6.65 1.27 -8.94
C GLN A 45 7.68 2.18 -9.63
N GLU A 46 7.29 3.40 -9.99
CA GLU A 46 8.19 4.40 -10.58
C GLU A 46 9.31 4.80 -9.60
N GLU A 47 8.94 5.17 -8.37
CA GLU A 47 9.87 5.57 -7.32
C GLU A 47 10.86 4.46 -6.97
N LEU A 48 10.39 3.21 -6.82
CA LEU A 48 11.25 2.07 -6.52
C LEU A 48 12.22 1.78 -7.67
N ASN A 49 11.76 1.86 -8.92
CA ASN A 49 12.65 1.72 -10.08
C ASN A 49 13.69 2.85 -10.17
N ALA A 50 13.33 4.07 -9.76
CA ALA A 50 14.27 5.19 -9.71
C ALA A 50 15.36 4.96 -8.65
N GLU A 51 15.00 4.49 -7.45
CA GLU A 51 15.95 4.09 -6.40
C GLU A 51 16.92 3.01 -6.91
N PHE A 52 16.41 1.99 -7.60
CA PHE A 52 17.25 0.90 -8.07
C PHE A 52 18.22 1.29 -9.21
N LYS A 53 17.94 2.39 -9.93
CA LYS A 53 18.83 2.96 -10.95
C LYS A 53 19.91 3.86 -10.36
N ASP A 54 19.65 4.47 -9.22
CA ASP A 54 20.53 5.45 -8.60
C ASP A 54 21.81 4.78 -8.05
N PRO A 55 23.01 5.14 -8.53
CA PRO A 55 24.27 4.55 -8.07
C PRO A 55 24.54 4.75 -6.56
N GLU A 56 23.98 5.77 -5.93
CA GLU A 56 24.24 6.09 -4.52
C GLU A 56 23.33 5.32 -3.57
N THR A 57 22.12 4.98 -4.00
CA THR A 57 21.08 4.39 -3.14
C THR A 57 20.71 2.96 -3.51
N SER A 58 21.02 2.52 -4.74
CA SER A 58 20.59 1.22 -5.23
C SER A 58 21.12 0.04 -4.39
N PRO A 59 20.25 -0.94 -4.05
CA PRO A 59 20.67 -2.17 -3.39
C PRO A 59 21.31 -3.18 -4.36
N LEU A 60 21.26 -2.93 -5.68
CA LEU A 60 21.83 -3.83 -6.67
C LEU A 60 23.36 -3.89 -6.54
N ALA A 61 23.94 -5.05 -6.84
CA ALA A 61 25.38 -5.10 -7.11
C ALA A 61 25.69 -4.36 -8.42
N ASP A 62 26.85 -3.70 -8.52
CA ASP A 62 27.19 -2.87 -9.70
C ASP A 62 27.04 -3.61 -11.03
N ARG A 63 27.42 -4.90 -11.07
CA ARG A 63 27.29 -5.75 -12.26
C ARG A 63 25.84 -5.87 -12.77
N PHE A 64 24.86 -5.79 -11.88
CA PHE A 64 23.44 -5.86 -12.22
C PHE A 64 22.88 -4.47 -12.53
N ARG A 65 23.33 -3.44 -11.80
CA ARG A 65 22.86 -2.07 -11.97
C ARG A 65 23.19 -1.49 -13.34
N ILE A 66 24.36 -1.82 -13.92
CA ILE A 66 24.81 -1.26 -15.22
C ILE A 66 23.80 -1.50 -16.35
N ASN A 67 23.11 -2.66 -16.34
CA ASN A 67 22.12 -3.03 -17.35
C ASN A 67 20.69 -3.05 -16.77
N PHE A 68 20.47 -2.47 -15.60
CA PHE A 68 19.17 -2.49 -14.95
C PHE A 68 18.21 -1.51 -15.62
N GLU A 69 17.09 -2.02 -16.11
CA GLU A 69 16.03 -1.20 -16.71
C GLU A 69 14.85 -1.00 -15.74
N THR A 70 14.30 -2.07 -15.19
CA THR A 70 13.21 -2.06 -14.22
C THR A 70 13.22 -3.34 -13.38
N LEU A 71 12.59 -3.30 -12.22
CA LEU A 71 12.12 -4.48 -11.52
C LEU A 71 10.92 -5.08 -12.24
N ASP A 72 10.74 -6.40 -12.08
CA ASP A 72 9.54 -7.10 -12.51
C ASP A 72 8.45 -6.99 -11.44
N PHE A 73 7.25 -6.60 -11.86
CA PHE A 73 6.08 -6.52 -11.01
C PHE A 73 4.96 -7.41 -11.55
N PHE A 74 4.12 -7.92 -10.66
CA PHE A 74 2.80 -8.38 -11.06
C PHE A 74 1.92 -7.20 -11.51
N ALA A 75 0.86 -7.50 -12.26
CA ALA A 75 -0.13 -6.49 -12.63
C ALA A 75 -0.79 -5.89 -11.36
N PRO A 76 -0.93 -4.55 -11.28
CA PRO A 76 -1.62 -3.92 -10.16
C PRO A 76 -3.06 -4.42 -9.99
N ASP A 77 -3.43 -4.73 -8.75
CA ASP A 77 -4.80 -5.06 -8.38
C ASP A 77 -5.23 -4.33 -7.09
N THR A 78 -6.17 -3.40 -7.26
CA THR A 78 -6.71 -2.59 -6.17
C THR A 78 -7.50 -3.40 -5.13
N SER A 79 -7.91 -4.65 -5.39
CA SER A 79 -8.53 -5.50 -4.37
C SER A 79 -7.54 -5.97 -3.30
N TYR A 80 -6.24 -5.87 -3.58
CA TYR A 80 -5.16 -6.13 -2.62
C TYR A 80 -4.73 -4.88 -1.84
N VAL A 81 -5.46 -3.77 -1.99
CA VAL A 81 -5.42 -2.63 -1.06
C VAL A 81 -6.43 -2.89 0.05
N VAL A 82 -5.99 -3.61 1.08
CA VAL A 82 -6.84 -4.18 2.12
C VAL A 82 -6.91 -3.26 3.32
N GLU A 83 -8.11 -2.99 3.79
CA GLU A 83 -8.34 -2.35 5.08
C GLU A 83 -8.34 -3.40 6.19
N ALA A 84 -7.52 -3.21 7.22
CA ALA A 84 -7.38 -4.12 8.34
C ALA A 84 -7.72 -3.44 9.66
N GLU A 85 -8.39 -4.16 10.56
CA GLU A 85 -8.48 -3.77 11.97
C GLU A 85 -7.07 -3.83 12.56
N PHE A 86 -6.65 -2.76 13.23
CA PHE A 86 -5.32 -2.64 13.80
C PHE A 86 -5.37 -2.65 15.33
N VAL A 87 -4.88 -3.74 15.91
CA VAL A 87 -4.87 -3.96 17.36
C VAL A 87 -3.48 -3.68 17.90
N ARG A 88 -3.33 -2.62 18.69
CA ARG A 88 -2.05 -2.22 19.29
C ARG A 88 -1.62 -3.16 20.42
N THR A 89 -0.30 -3.29 20.57
CA THR A 89 0.35 -4.08 21.63
C THR A 89 1.30 -3.21 22.47
N PRO A 90 0.78 -2.23 23.25
CA PRO A 90 1.62 -1.24 23.95
C PRO A 90 2.57 -1.84 25.00
N GLU A 91 2.24 -3.02 25.53
CA GLU A 91 3.04 -3.71 26.56
C GLU A 91 4.03 -4.73 25.96
N ALA A 92 4.18 -4.78 24.62
CA ALA A 92 5.11 -5.70 24.00
C ALA A 92 6.56 -5.31 24.31
N LEU A 93 7.34 -6.28 24.77
CA LEU A 93 8.76 -6.09 25.01
C LEU A 93 9.56 -6.23 23.70
N PRO A 94 10.68 -5.49 23.55
CA PRO A 94 11.60 -5.70 22.44
C PRO A 94 12.16 -7.13 22.42
N PHE A 95 12.41 -7.65 21.23
CA PHE A 95 13.03 -8.96 21.01
C PHE A 95 14.04 -8.91 19.87
N SER A 96 14.94 -9.90 19.85
CA SER A 96 15.88 -10.12 18.74
C SER A 96 15.19 -10.84 17.58
N MET A 97 15.09 -10.17 16.43
CA MET A 97 14.69 -10.77 15.16
C MET A 97 15.95 -11.24 14.40
N PRO A 98 16.08 -12.54 14.09
CA PRO A 98 17.21 -13.03 13.32
C PRO A 98 17.27 -12.39 11.93
N THR A 99 18.47 -12.30 11.35
CA THR A 99 18.65 -11.81 9.98
C THR A 99 19.24 -12.87 9.07
N THR A 100 19.46 -12.54 7.79
CA THR A 100 20.13 -13.41 6.81
C THR A 100 21.63 -13.63 7.08
N THR A 101 22.19 -13.00 8.12
CA THR A 101 23.56 -13.21 8.60
C THR A 101 23.53 -13.53 10.10
N ASP A 102 24.69 -13.65 10.75
CA ASP A 102 24.79 -13.87 12.20
C ASP A 102 24.35 -12.65 13.05
N ARG A 103 23.91 -11.56 12.40
CA ARG A 103 23.37 -10.36 13.07
C ARG A 103 21.90 -10.57 13.45
N GLU A 104 21.44 -9.78 14.41
CA GLU A 104 20.04 -9.68 14.81
C GLU A 104 19.58 -8.21 14.74
N SER A 105 18.30 -7.99 14.46
CA SER A 105 17.63 -6.68 14.58
C SER A 105 16.78 -6.65 15.83
N THR A 106 16.84 -5.58 16.61
CA THR A 106 15.93 -5.39 17.76
C THR A 106 14.59 -4.88 17.25
N GLU A 107 13.52 -5.63 17.48
CA GLU A 107 12.17 -5.29 17.04
C GLU A 107 11.18 -5.28 18.20
N VAL A 108 10.13 -4.48 18.09
CA VAL A 108 8.99 -4.50 19.01
C VAL A 108 7.75 -4.89 18.22
N LEU A 109 6.99 -5.88 18.70
CA LEU A 109 5.64 -6.13 18.19
C LEU A 109 4.78 -4.91 18.48
N PHE A 110 4.44 -4.14 17.45
CA PHE A 110 3.79 -2.84 17.61
C PHE A 110 2.26 -2.94 17.51
N GLY A 111 1.79 -3.88 16.68
CA GLY A 111 0.38 -4.24 16.60
C GLY A 111 0.14 -5.43 15.68
N ILE A 112 -1.13 -5.86 15.64
CA ILE A 112 -1.61 -6.97 14.83
C ILE A 112 -2.66 -6.42 13.88
N ALA A 113 -2.44 -6.58 12.58
CA ALA A 113 -3.44 -6.28 11.55
C ALA A 113 -4.31 -7.52 11.31
N LYS A 114 -5.62 -7.38 11.46
CA LYS A 114 -6.61 -8.44 11.22
C LYS A 114 -7.47 -8.05 10.04
N PHE A 115 -7.59 -8.93 9.05
CA PHE A 115 -8.28 -8.62 7.80
C PHE A 115 -8.86 -9.87 7.15
N THR A 116 -9.66 -9.65 6.11
CA THR A 116 -10.12 -10.73 5.23
C THR A 116 -9.49 -10.55 3.87
N LEU A 117 -8.84 -11.60 3.36
CA LEU A 117 -8.31 -11.64 2.00
C LEU A 117 -8.73 -12.96 1.37
N ASN A 118 -9.23 -12.91 0.13
CA ASN A 118 -9.73 -14.07 -0.60
C ASN A 118 -10.78 -14.88 0.20
N GLY A 119 -11.65 -14.18 0.93
CA GLY A 119 -12.71 -14.77 1.74
C GLY A 119 -12.24 -15.48 3.02
N LYS A 120 -10.94 -15.42 3.35
CA LYS A 120 -10.37 -16.01 4.57
C LYS A 120 -9.91 -14.93 5.53
N GLN A 121 -10.19 -15.13 6.82
CA GLN A 121 -9.60 -14.29 7.86
C GLN A 121 -8.10 -14.55 7.94
N GLN A 122 -7.33 -13.48 8.00
CA GLN A 122 -5.88 -13.46 8.10
C GLN A 122 -5.47 -12.51 9.21
N GLN A 123 -4.26 -12.71 9.71
CA GLN A 123 -3.63 -11.75 10.60
C GLN A 123 -2.14 -11.65 10.29
N LEU A 124 -1.57 -10.48 10.51
CA LEU A 124 -0.14 -10.23 10.40
C LEU A 124 0.32 -9.38 11.59
N GLU A 125 1.44 -9.76 12.17
CA GLU A 125 2.15 -8.97 13.16
C GLU A 125 2.96 -7.87 12.46
N ILE A 126 2.86 -6.65 12.98
CA ILE A 126 3.56 -5.47 12.47
C ILE A 126 4.52 -5.00 13.54
N TYR A 127 5.76 -4.76 13.14
CA TYR A 127 6.87 -4.47 14.02
C TYR A 127 7.31 -3.01 13.92
N GLN A 128 8.09 -2.58 14.91
CA GLN A 128 8.75 -1.29 14.92
C GLN A 128 10.17 -1.44 15.47
N THR A 129 11.14 -0.94 14.72
CA THR A 129 12.56 -0.97 15.08
C THR A 129 12.89 0.23 15.98
N PRO A 130 13.26 0.04 17.26
CA PRO A 130 13.49 1.15 18.19
C PRO A 130 14.61 2.11 17.76
N GLU A 131 15.66 1.58 17.11
CA GLU A 131 16.76 2.42 16.59
C GLU A 131 16.28 3.33 15.45
N LEU A 132 15.47 2.79 14.54
CA LEU A 132 15.05 3.50 13.33
C LEU A 132 14.15 4.70 13.67
N ILE A 133 13.24 4.55 14.63
CA ILE A 133 12.30 5.61 15.04
C ILE A 133 12.97 6.79 15.75
N THR A 134 14.25 6.69 16.10
CA THR A 134 15.02 7.84 16.61
C THR A 134 15.30 8.88 15.53
N GLN A 135 15.21 8.49 14.27
CA GLN A 135 15.37 9.38 13.12
C GLN A 135 14.03 10.02 12.77
N GLU A 136 14.00 11.35 12.59
CA GLU A 136 12.74 12.08 12.39
C GLU A 136 11.92 11.57 11.19
N LYS A 137 12.59 11.16 10.10
CA LYS A 137 11.95 10.58 8.89
C LYS A 137 11.20 9.27 9.17
N TYR A 138 11.58 8.53 10.21
CA TYR A 138 11.07 7.19 10.50
C TYR A 138 10.34 7.09 11.83
N LYS A 139 10.03 8.22 12.47
CA LYS A 139 9.35 8.29 13.77
C LYS A 139 8.02 7.53 13.81
N ASP A 140 7.32 7.48 12.69
CA ASP A 140 6.05 6.77 12.51
C ASP A 140 6.19 5.52 11.61
N TYR A 141 7.40 5.08 11.31
CA TYR A 141 7.64 3.91 10.47
C TYR A 141 7.23 2.63 11.19
N LEU A 142 6.64 1.72 10.42
CA LEU A 142 6.27 0.38 10.81
C LEU A 142 6.74 -0.61 9.76
N PHE A 143 7.21 -1.77 10.22
CA PHE A 143 7.80 -2.81 9.39
C PHE A 143 6.88 -4.04 9.36
N LEU A 144 6.47 -4.46 8.17
CA LEU A 144 5.68 -5.68 7.99
C LEU A 144 6.41 -6.68 7.07
N PRO A 145 7.17 -7.62 7.64
CA PRO A 145 7.69 -8.76 6.91
C PRO A 145 6.63 -9.85 6.79
N PHE A 146 6.43 -10.44 5.61
CA PHE A 146 5.49 -11.55 5.41
C PHE A 146 5.95 -12.54 4.34
N THR A 147 5.42 -13.75 4.44
CA THR A 147 5.48 -14.78 3.40
C THR A 147 4.08 -15.14 2.95
N ASP A 148 3.97 -15.68 1.75
CA ASP A 148 2.76 -16.13 1.13
C ASP A 148 3.05 -17.30 0.17
N ALA A 149 2.01 -17.86 -0.45
CA ALA A 149 2.15 -19.07 -1.27
C ALA A 149 2.90 -18.85 -2.60
N THR A 150 3.23 -17.62 -3.00
CA THR A 150 4.05 -17.35 -4.19
C THR A 150 5.56 -17.37 -3.91
N ASN A 151 5.98 -17.34 -2.64
CA ASN A 151 7.40 -17.28 -2.30
C ASN A 151 8.14 -18.57 -2.70
N GLY A 152 9.28 -18.41 -3.35
CA GLY A 152 10.14 -19.51 -3.82
C GLY A 152 9.87 -19.92 -5.26
N GLU A 153 8.73 -19.53 -5.82
CA GLU A 153 8.33 -19.86 -7.20
C GLU A 153 8.18 -18.60 -8.07
N GLU A 154 7.40 -17.61 -7.61
CA GLU A 154 7.13 -16.37 -8.37
C GLU A 154 7.69 -15.12 -7.66
N THR A 155 7.89 -15.18 -6.35
CA THR A 155 8.48 -14.11 -5.51
C THR A 155 9.67 -14.63 -4.71
N TYR A 156 10.49 -13.72 -4.15
CA TYR A 156 11.69 -14.11 -3.41
C TYR A 156 11.39 -15.09 -2.27
N GLY A 157 12.13 -16.20 -2.19
CA GLY A 157 11.85 -17.29 -1.25
C GLY A 157 11.95 -16.90 0.23
N GLY A 158 12.76 -15.90 0.56
CA GLY A 158 12.91 -15.40 1.94
C GLY A 158 11.75 -14.54 2.45
N GLY A 159 10.75 -14.26 1.60
CA GLY A 159 9.62 -13.40 1.93
C GLY A 159 9.73 -11.98 1.36
N ARG A 160 8.71 -11.16 1.62
CA ARG A 160 8.58 -9.79 1.13
C ARG A 160 8.25 -8.85 2.27
N TYR A 161 8.51 -7.57 2.07
CA TYR A 161 8.26 -6.53 3.06
C TYR A 161 7.21 -5.54 2.59
N LEU A 162 6.52 -4.95 3.56
CA LEU A 162 5.70 -3.77 3.41
C LEU A 162 6.16 -2.72 4.42
N ASP A 163 6.41 -1.53 3.90
CA ASP A 163 6.69 -0.34 4.71
C ASP A 163 5.37 0.36 5.02
N LEU A 164 5.12 0.57 6.30
CA LEU A 164 3.87 1.12 6.80
C LEU A 164 4.13 2.36 7.66
N ARG A 165 3.06 3.09 7.94
CA ARG A 165 3.06 4.24 8.84
C ARG A 165 2.03 4.06 9.93
N ILE A 166 2.30 4.59 11.13
CA ILE A 166 1.34 4.54 12.24
C ILE A 166 0.02 5.18 11.79
N PRO A 167 -1.09 4.43 11.77
CA PRO A 167 -2.36 4.96 11.31
C PRO A 167 -2.98 5.92 12.32
N LYS A 168 -3.86 6.79 11.83
CA LYS A 168 -4.77 7.54 12.69
C LYS A 168 -5.96 6.63 13.04
N GLY A 169 -6.00 6.13 14.26
CA GLY A 169 -7.09 5.27 14.77
C GLY A 169 -6.75 3.77 14.71
N ASN A 170 -7.80 2.95 14.59
CA ASN A 170 -7.71 1.48 14.75
C ASN A 170 -7.81 0.73 13.42
N THR A 171 -7.47 1.40 12.32
CA THR A 171 -7.53 0.85 10.97
C THR A 171 -6.21 1.11 10.27
N ILE A 172 -5.63 0.09 9.64
CA ILE A 172 -4.42 0.22 8.83
C ILE A 172 -4.68 -0.28 7.42
N ILE A 173 -4.10 0.39 6.42
CA ILE A 173 -4.16 -0.04 5.03
C ILE A 173 -2.94 -0.91 4.73
N LEU A 174 -3.18 -2.14 4.28
CA LEU A 174 -2.17 -3.05 3.77
C LEU A 174 -2.29 -3.07 2.24
N ASP A 175 -1.38 -2.35 1.56
CA ASP A 175 -1.32 -2.36 0.10
C ASP A 175 -0.26 -3.35 -0.38
N PHE A 176 -0.67 -4.60 -0.61
CA PHE A 176 0.25 -5.65 -1.06
C PHE A 176 0.83 -5.39 -2.46
N ASN A 177 0.29 -4.45 -3.24
CA ASN A 177 0.91 -4.03 -4.50
C ASN A 177 2.23 -3.29 -4.27
N LYS A 178 2.46 -2.79 -3.04
CA LYS A 178 3.70 -2.14 -2.64
C LYS A 178 4.67 -3.09 -1.94
N ALA A 179 4.37 -4.40 -1.93
CA ALA A 179 5.26 -5.40 -1.36
C ALA A 179 6.51 -5.53 -2.22
N TYR A 180 7.68 -5.48 -1.58
CA TYR A 180 8.99 -5.53 -2.24
C TYR A 180 9.90 -6.61 -1.66
N ASN A 181 10.91 -7.04 -2.42
CA ASN A 181 11.89 -8.01 -1.91
C ASN A 181 12.91 -7.31 -1.00
N PRO A 182 13.37 -7.95 0.08
CA PRO A 182 14.43 -7.42 0.92
C PRO A 182 15.73 -7.23 0.14
N TYR A 183 16.57 -6.27 0.53
CA TYR A 183 17.78 -5.93 -0.24
C TYR A 183 18.77 -7.10 -0.45
N CYS A 184 18.83 -8.05 0.48
CA CYS A 184 19.61 -9.28 0.37
C CYS A 184 19.15 -10.20 -0.76
N ALA A 185 17.92 -10.06 -1.25
CA ALA A 185 17.45 -10.72 -2.47
C ALA A 185 18.20 -10.23 -3.72
N TYR A 186 18.79 -9.04 -3.69
CA TYR A 186 19.55 -8.49 -4.82
C TYR A 186 21.06 -8.56 -4.58
N ASN A 187 21.49 -8.44 -3.32
CA ASN A 187 22.90 -8.39 -2.96
C ASN A 187 23.15 -8.97 -1.57
N LYS A 188 23.88 -10.10 -1.52
CA LYS A 188 24.18 -10.85 -0.29
C LYS A 188 25.00 -10.08 0.75
N LYS A 189 25.52 -8.89 0.44
CA LYS A 189 26.17 -8.01 1.43
C LYS A 189 25.20 -7.49 2.50
N PHE A 190 23.91 -7.42 2.18
CA PHE A 190 22.90 -6.91 3.11
C PHE A 190 22.45 -7.99 4.09
N SER A 191 22.21 -7.55 5.32
CA SER A 191 21.66 -8.37 6.40
C SER A 191 20.21 -7.99 6.62
N CYS A 192 19.26 -8.81 6.18
CA CYS A 192 17.84 -8.49 6.25
C CYS A 192 17.13 -9.31 7.33
N PRO A 193 16.15 -8.73 8.05
CA PRO A 193 15.34 -9.48 9.00
C PRO A 193 14.61 -10.69 8.38
N LEU A 194 14.66 -11.84 9.03
CA LEU A 194 13.90 -13.01 8.58
C LEU A 194 12.41 -12.83 8.89
N VAL A 195 11.55 -13.27 7.97
CA VAL A 195 10.10 -13.22 8.18
C VAL A 195 9.72 -14.18 9.31
N PRO A 196 9.04 -13.69 10.38
CA PRO A 196 8.53 -14.56 11.43
C PRO A 196 7.49 -15.56 10.89
N VAL A 197 7.52 -16.80 11.36
CA VAL A 197 6.62 -17.88 10.90
C VAL A 197 5.14 -17.52 11.06
N VAL A 198 4.81 -16.69 12.06
CA VAL A 198 3.45 -16.19 12.31
C VAL A 198 2.93 -15.28 11.20
N ASN A 199 3.82 -14.66 10.41
CA ASN A 199 3.49 -13.81 9.27
C ASN A 199 3.48 -14.58 7.94
N ASN A 200 3.05 -15.84 7.96
CA ASN A 200 2.88 -16.66 6.78
C ASN A 200 1.41 -16.73 6.35
N LEU A 201 1.09 -16.16 5.20
CA LEU A 201 -0.22 -16.18 4.58
C LEU A 201 -0.40 -17.42 3.71
N LYS A 202 -1.35 -18.29 4.07
CA LYS A 202 -1.66 -19.51 3.30
C LYS A 202 -2.54 -19.23 2.07
N THR A 203 -2.18 -18.20 1.30
CA THR A 203 -2.83 -17.77 0.06
C THR A 203 -1.77 -17.17 -0.86
N GLU A 204 -2.02 -17.17 -2.15
CA GLU A 204 -1.15 -16.52 -3.12
C GLU A 204 -1.41 -15.01 -3.15
N ILE A 205 -0.35 -14.21 -3.21
CA ILE A 205 -0.41 -12.75 -3.36
C ILE A 205 0.35 -12.33 -4.62
N ARG A 206 -0.33 -12.39 -5.77
CA ARG A 206 0.18 -12.02 -7.09
C ARG A 206 0.03 -10.52 -7.39
N VAL A 207 0.55 -9.70 -6.48
CA VAL A 207 0.71 -8.25 -6.63
C VAL A 207 2.07 -7.85 -6.05
N GLY A 208 2.61 -6.70 -6.45
CA GLY A 208 3.92 -6.22 -5.99
C GLY A 208 5.10 -6.80 -6.78
N VAL A 209 6.30 -6.69 -6.20
CA VAL A 209 7.56 -7.09 -6.85
C VAL A 209 7.65 -8.62 -6.94
N LYS A 210 8.09 -9.12 -8.11
CA LYS A 210 8.36 -10.53 -8.39
C LYS A 210 9.77 -10.94 -7.94
N ALA A 211 10.12 -12.22 -8.02
CA ALA A 211 11.48 -12.67 -7.78
C ALA A 211 12.46 -11.94 -8.72
N PHE A 212 13.65 -11.61 -8.22
CA PHE A 212 14.71 -11.01 -9.02
C PHE A 212 15.62 -12.09 -9.57
N GLU A 213 15.82 -12.09 -10.88
CA GLU A 213 16.73 -13.00 -11.57
C GLU A 213 18.17 -12.47 -11.50
N HIS A 214 19.11 -13.32 -11.04
CA HIS A 214 20.53 -13.00 -10.88
C HIS A 214 21.38 -13.43 -12.09
#